data_AF-A0A926DUX8-F1
#
_entry.id   AF-A0A926DUX8-F1
#
_cell.length_a   1.000
_cell.length_b   1.000
_cell.length_c   1.000
_cell.angle_alpha   90.00
_cell.angle_beta   90.00
_cell.angle_gamma   90.00
#
_symmetry.space_group_name_H-M   'P 1'
#
loop_
_entity.id
_entity.type
_entity.pdbx_description
1 polymer ?
#
loop_
_entity_poly.entity_id
_entity_poly.type
_entity_poly.pdbx_seq_one_letter_code
_entity_poly.pdbx_strand_id
1 'polypeptide(L)'
;MVSVLVCMAVGIFLGLKVIPAKYQKINGLLQYVFIAVLIFCMGAGLGSSPTFFEELAHMGLQALAFAAIPIALSVAGVALVTKYILKENKR
;
A
#
# COMPACT_ATOMS: atom_id res chain seq x y z
N MET A 1 4.90 6.67 -15.04
CA MET A 1 4.79 7.34 -13.72
C MET A 1 3.80 8.49 -13.73
N VAL A 2 3.93 9.47 -14.64
CA VAL A 2 2.98 10.60 -14.78
C VAL A 2 1.54 10.13 -15.01
N SER A 3 1.33 9.08 -15.80
CA SER A 3 0.00 8.53 -16.08
C SER A 3 -0.73 8.05 -14.82
N VAL A 4 -0.01 7.46 -13.85
CA VAL A 4 -0.59 6.97 -12.60
C VAL A 4 -1.02 8.15 -11.72
N LEU A 5 -0.19 9.19 -11.62
CA LEU A 5 -0.52 10.41 -10.88
C LEU A 5 -1.76 11.11 -11.45
N VAL A 6 -1.88 11.17 -12.79
CA VAL A 6 -3.07 11.73 -13.45
C VAL A 6 -4.31 10.89 -13.17
N CYS A 7 -4.23 9.56 -13.26
CA CYS A 7 -5.33 8.67 -12.89
C CYS A 7 -5.77 8.86 -11.43
N MET A 8 -4.83 8.99 -10.49
CA MET A 8 -5.13 9.25 -9.08
C MET A 8 -5.81 10.60 -8.90
N ALA A 9 -5.29 11.66 -9.52
CA ALA A 9 -5.87 13.00 -9.43
C ALA A 9 -7.32 13.02 -9.94
N VAL A 10 -7.56 12.43 -11.12
CA VAL A 10 -8.91 12.32 -11.70
C VAL A 10 -9.86 11.53 -10.78
N GLY A 11 -9.38 10.43 -10.19
CA GLY A 11 -10.15 9.65 -9.22
C GLY A 11 -10.58 10.46 -7.99
N ILE A 12 -9.69 11.30 -7.46
CA ILE A 12 -10.00 12.21 -6.33
C ILE A 12 -11.06 13.24 -6.73
N PHE A 13 -10.92 13.87 -7.90
CA PHE A 13 -11.89 14.86 -8.39
C PHE A 13 -13.28 14.25 -8.62
N LEU A 14 -13.35 13.04 -9.18
CA LEU A 14 -14.61 12.31 -9.38
C LEU A 14 -15.24 11.89 -8.06
N GLY A 15 -14.42 11.42 -7.10
CA GLY A 15 -14.87 11.02 -5.76
C GLY A 15 -15.44 12.18 -4.94
N LEU A 16 -14.90 13.39 -5.07
CA LEU A 16 -15.36 14.57 -4.33
C LEU A 16 -16.66 15.18 -4.87
N LYS A 17 -16.89 15.11 -6.20
CA LYS A 17 -17.93 15.92 -6.85
C LYS A 17 -19.12 15.12 -7.38
N VAL A 18 -18.96 13.81 -7.65
CA VAL A 18 -19.93 13.05 -8.49
C VAL A 18 -20.47 11.80 -7.81
N ILE A 19 -19.76 11.19 -6.84
CA ILE A 19 -20.11 9.85 -6.34
C ILE A 19 -20.88 9.93 -5.01
N PRO A 20 -22.20 9.70 -4.98
CA PRO A 20 -22.94 9.60 -3.72
C PRO A 20 -22.54 8.35 -2.94
N ALA A 21 -22.64 8.40 -1.61
CA ALA A 21 -22.17 7.37 -0.66
C ALA A 21 -22.66 5.93 -0.97
N LYS A 22 -23.76 5.78 -1.70
CA LYS A 22 -24.30 4.48 -2.13
C LYS A 22 -23.37 3.72 -3.07
N TYR A 23 -22.58 4.41 -3.90
CA TYR A 23 -21.63 3.79 -4.82
C TYR A 23 -20.25 3.54 -4.20
N GLN A 24 -19.96 4.06 -3.01
CA GLN A 24 -18.70 3.75 -2.31
C GLN A 24 -18.59 2.27 -1.96
N LYS A 25 -19.70 1.61 -1.58
CA LYS A 25 -19.71 0.17 -1.29
C LYS A 25 -19.40 -0.66 -2.53
N ILE A 26 -19.96 -0.28 -3.68
CA ILE A 26 -19.71 -0.95 -4.96
C ILE A 26 -18.27 -0.71 -5.41
N ASN A 27 -17.76 0.53 -5.27
CA ASN A 27 -16.38 0.85 -5.59
C ASN A 27 -15.39 0.07 -4.70
N GLY A 28 -15.68 -0.05 -3.41
CA GLY A 28 -14.86 -0.85 -2.49
C GLY A 28 -14.83 -2.32 -2.92
N LEU A 29 -15.99 -2.93 -3.18
CA LEU A 29 -16.05 -4.33 -3.64
C LEU A 29 -15.30 -4.53 -4.96
N LEU A 30 -15.51 -3.63 -5.93
CA LEU A 30 -14.87 -3.69 -7.23
C LEU A 30 -13.34 -3.52 -7.10
N GLN A 31 -12.89 -2.62 -6.23
CA GLN A 31 -11.47 -2.42 -5.93
C GLN A 31 -10.85 -3.67 -5.30
N TYR A 32 -11.52 -4.33 -4.36
CA TYR A 32 -11.03 -5.59 -3.80
C TYR A 32 -10.88 -6.69 -4.86
N VAL A 33 -11.85 -6.82 -5.77
CA VAL A 33 -11.78 -7.78 -6.89
C VAL A 33 -10.58 -7.46 -7.79
N PHE A 34 -10.39 -6.19 -8.17
CA PHE A 34 -9.25 -5.80 -8.99
C PHE A 34 -7.91 -6.00 -8.27
N ILE A 35 -7.82 -5.71 -6.98
CA ILE A 35 -6.62 -5.99 -6.18
C ILE A 35 -6.31 -7.49 -6.18
N ALA A 36 -7.31 -8.35 -6.00
CA ALA A 36 -7.11 -9.80 -6.02
C ALA A 36 -6.58 -10.28 -7.37
N VAL A 37 -7.16 -9.78 -8.48
CA VAL A 37 -6.69 -10.10 -9.83
C VAL A 37 -5.27 -9.59 -10.07
N LEU A 38 -4.95 -8.36 -9.65
CA LEU A 38 -3.60 -7.79 -9.80
C LEU A 38 -2.55 -8.56 -9.01
N ILE A 39 -2.86 -8.95 -7.76
CA ILE A 39 -1.97 -9.79 -6.94
C ILE A 39 -1.74 -11.14 -7.64
N PHE A 40 -2.80 -11.74 -8.18
CA PHE A 40 -2.70 -12.99 -8.93
C PHE A 40 -1.80 -12.84 -10.17
N CYS A 41 -2.00 -11.80 -10.97
CA CYS A 41 -1.16 -11.54 -12.15
C CYS A 41 0.31 -11.30 -11.79
N MET A 42 0.58 -10.52 -10.73
CA MET A 42 1.94 -10.31 -10.23
C MET A 42 2.56 -11.61 -9.71
N GLY A 43 1.80 -12.43 -8.99
CA GLY A 43 2.25 -13.74 -8.50
C GLY A 43 2.56 -14.73 -9.63
N ALA A 44 1.72 -14.77 -10.68
CA ALA A 44 1.97 -15.57 -11.87
C ALA A 44 3.23 -15.10 -12.63
N GLY A 45 3.44 -13.77 -12.72
CA GLY A 45 4.64 -13.20 -13.32
C GLY A 45 5.92 -13.48 -12.54
N LEU A 46 5.83 -13.62 -11.22
CA LEU A 46 6.95 -14.06 -10.38
C LEU A 46 7.23 -15.57 -10.57
N GLY A 47 6.19 -16.39 -10.66
CA GLY A 47 6.32 -17.85 -10.82
C GLY A 47 6.80 -18.32 -12.19
N SER A 48 6.74 -17.49 -13.23
CA SER A 48 7.22 -17.84 -14.57
C SER A 48 8.74 -17.65 -14.76
N SER A 49 9.43 -17.06 -13.79
CA SER A 49 10.88 -16.87 -13.84
C SER A 49 11.64 -18.15 -13.43
N PRO A 50 12.55 -18.68 -14.26
CA PRO A 50 13.32 -19.89 -13.94
C PRO A 50 14.28 -19.71 -12.76
N THR A 51 14.69 -18.47 -12.49
CA THR A 51 15.57 -18.06 -11.39
C THR A 51 14.82 -17.70 -10.10
N PHE A 52 13.50 -17.92 -10.05
CA PHE A 52 12.62 -17.43 -8.98
C PHE A 52 13.11 -17.83 -7.58
N PHE A 53 13.55 -19.08 -7.36
CA PHE A 53 13.99 -19.52 -6.03
C PHE A 53 15.29 -18.85 -5.56
N GLU A 54 16.23 -18.62 -6.47
CA GLU A 54 17.52 -17.99 -6.16
C GLU A 54 17.35 -16.48 -5.97
N GLU A 55 16.54 -15.84 -6.82
CA GLU A 55 16.14 -14.44 -6.63
C GLU A 55 15.28 -14.26 -5.38
N LEU A 56 14.37 -15.18 -5.04
CA LEU A 56 13.55 -15.09 -3.84
C LEU A 56 14.39 -15.19 -2.57
N ALA A 57 15.45 -16.02 -2.55
CA ALA A 57 16.35 -16.10 -1.41
C ALA A 57 17.14 -14.80 -1.21
N HIS A 58 17.73 -14.25 -2.28
CA HIS A 58 18.53 -13.03 -2.21
C HIS A 58 17.66 -11.77 -2.06
N MET A 59 16.65 -11.60 -2.90
CA MET A 59 15.71 -10.47 -2.85
C MET A 59 14.80 -10.56 -1.63
N GLY A 60 14.44 -11.75 -1.15
CA GLY A 60 13.59 -11.91 0.04
C GLY A 60 14.29 -11.46 1.32
N LEU A 61 15.57 -11.79 1.50
CA LEU A 61 16.38 -11.30 2.63
C LEU A 61 16.53 -9.78 2.59
N GLN A 62 16.84 -9.24 1.41
CA GLN A 62 16.97 -7.80 1.22
C GLN A 62 15.63 -7.08 1.44
N ALA A 63 14.54 -7.60 0.87
CA ALA A 63 13.19 -7.06 1.06
C ALA A 63 12.73 -7.15 2.52
N LEU A 64 13.08 -8.22 3.24
CA LEU A 64 12.78 -8.36 4.66
C LEU A 64 13.49 -7.29 5.48
N ALA A 65 14.77 -7.03 5.21
CA ALA A 65 15.51 -5.95 5.87
C ALA A 65 14.92 -4.57 5.53
N PHE A 66 14.63 -4.32 4.24
CA PHE A 66 13.99 -3.08 3.78
C PHE A 66 12.55 -2.91 4.25
N ALA A 67 11.85 -3.97 4.68
CA ALA A 67 10.55 -3.87 5.31
C ALA A 67 10.70 -3.64 6.82
N ALA A 68 11.47 -4.49 7.50
CA ALA A 68 11.57 -4.51 8.95
C ALA A 68 12.16 -3.21 9.52
N ILE A 69 13.21 -2.66 8.89
CA ILE A 69 13.87 -1.44 9.34
C ILE A 69 12.92 -0.23 9.33
N PRO A 70 12.30 0.16 8.20
CA PRO A 70 11.36 1.28 8.19
C PRO A 70 10.08 1.01 8.98
N ILE A 71 9.60 -0.23 9.10
CA ILE A 71 8.47 -0.55 10.00
C ILE A 71 8.86 -0.23 11.45
N ALA A 72 10.02 -0.73 11.91
CA ALA A 72 10.49 -0.48 13.27
C ALA A 72 10.71 1.02 13.53
N LEU A 73 11.33 1.74 12.59
CA LEU A 73 11.52 3.19 12.67
C LEU A 73 10.19 3.96 12.65
N SER A 74 9.22 3.55 11.81
CA SER A 74 7.90 4.18 11.76
C SER A 74 7.16 4.00 13.08
N VAL A 75 7.18 2.79 13.66
CA VAL A 75 6.55 2.51 14.96
C VAL A 75 7.23 3.30 16.08
N ALA A 76 8.57 3.32 16.10
CA ALA A 76 9.33 4.11 17.07
C ALA A 76 9.05 5.61 16.94
N GLY A 77 8.98 6.13 15.72
CA GLY A 77 8.66 7.53 15.44
C GLY A 77 7.27 7.92 15.94
N VAL A 78 6.25 7.10 15.65
CA VAL A 78 4.90 7.32 16.16
C VAL A 78 4.87 7.25 17.70
N ALA A 79 5.54 6.27 18.31
CA ALA A 79 5.59 6.16 19.77
C ALA A 79 6.26 7.38 20.44
N LEU A 80 7.32 7.93 19.84
CA LEU A 80 7.95 9.17 20.29
C LEU A 80 6.99 10.35 20.15
N VAL A 81 6.38 10.54 18.97
CA VAL A 81 5.43 11.63 18.73
C VAL A 81 4.23 11.56 19.68
N THR A 82 3.66 10.38 19.90
CA THR A 82 2.56 10.18 20.85
C THR A 82 3.00 10.51 22.29
N LYS A 83 4.21 10.14 22.70
CA LYS A 83 4.71 10.38 24.05
C LYS A 83 5.11 11.85 24.31
N TYR A 84 5.68 12.53 23.33
CA TYR A 84 6.21 13.90 23.48
C TYR A 84 5.20 14.98 23.08
N ILE A 85 4.43 14.78 22.01
CA ILE A 85 3.50 15.80 21.48
C ILE A 85 2.07 15.58 22.02
N LEU A 86 1.60 14.32 22.02
CA LEU A 86 0.19 14.04 22.34
C LEU A 86 -0.09 13.94 23.84
N LYS A 87 0.92 13.55 24.65
CA LYS A 87 0.78 13.48 26.11
C LYS A 87 0.77 14.87 26.79
N GLU A 88 1.31 15.90 26.14
CA GLU A 88 1.29 17.28 26.65
C GLU A 88 -0.09 17.95 26.52
N ASN A 89 -0.97 17.40 25.67
CA ASN A 89 -2.32 17.93 25.42
C ASN A 89 -3.41 17.21 26.25
N LYS A 90 -3.02 16.57 27.36
CA LYS A 90 -3.91 16.03 28.40
C LYS A 90 -3.64 16.70 29.75
N ARG A 91 -3.60 18.04 29.78
CA ARG A 91 -3.84 18.81 31.00
C ARG A 91 -5.28 19.26 31.06
#